data_AF-A0A084QI66-F1
#
_entry.id   AF-A0A084QI66-F1
#
_cell.length_a   1.000
_cell.length_b   1.000
_cell.length_c   1.000
_cell.angle_alpha   90.00
_cell.angle_beta   90.00
_cell.angle_gamma   90.00
#
_symmetry.space_group_name_H-M   'P 1'
#
loop_
_entity.id
_entity.type
_entity.pdbx_description
1 polymer ?
#
loop_
_entity_poly.entity_id
_entity_poly.type
_entity_poly.pdbx_seq_one_letter_code
_entity_poly.pdbx_strand_id
1 'polypeptide(L)'
;MSHPPISCAAAAWQNVVDCWINSTIRRPTRASASSIPQTSPERLAKAVAYREKQDDKPTSNTQLYLAYGSNLSAETFLGRRGIRPLSAINVSVPTLDLSFDLPGLPYWEPCFANVTYRKLPDEPKLPDPTHPPEVPPFDPPQSGRGWHGGLIGVVYEVTQEDYDTIIRTEGGGASYQEIVVPCVPIPPRFSTPEKPPIPELPRPFLAKTLFAPYIPDEGLPDDPRKDKWWYRFVVRPHRPAPDYAQPSPRYMKLLTDGAKEHDLPEEYQRYMSSLQPYVPTTRRQKIGKFLFMAILVLPFLFFAIVPLIVGKDAKMPQWLAMVMAVIFNFVWTVYDNVFKPIFGDGERTVDEGSRRDRIRAAWSNHDEEKATLLVTE
;
A
#
# COMPACT_ATOMS: atom_id res chain seq x y z
N MET A 1 8.33 -30.49 -7.02
CA MET A 1 7.74 -29.59 -8.03
C MET A 1 7.21 -28.37 -7.28
N SER A 2 7.97 -27.27 -7.30
CA SER A 2 7.55 -26.00 -6.71
C SER A 2 6.35 -25.47 -7.47
N HIS A 3 5.20 -25.37 -6.79
CA HIS A 3 4.02 -24.71 -7.35
C HIS A 3 4.40 -23.27 -7.70
N PRO A 4 4.05 -22.77 -8.91
CA PRO A 4 4.28 -21.37 -9.25
C PRO A 4 3.55 -20.48 -8.23
N PRO A 5 4.09 -19.30 -7.87
CA PRO A 5 3.37 -18.37 -7.02
C PRO A 5 2.08 -17.98 -7.73
N ILE A 6 0.94 -18.46 -7.22
CA ILE A 6 -0.35 -18.19 -7.83
C ILE A 6 -0.71 -16.73 -7.54
N SER A 7 -0.41 -15.93 -8.56
CA SER A 7 -1.04 -14.71 -9.00
C SER A 7 -1.46 -13.69 -7.94
N CYS A 8 -0.50 -12.83 -7.68
CA CYS A 8 -0.66 -11.46 -7.24
C CYS A 8 -1.84 -10.66 -7.82
N ALA A 9 -2.27 -10.95 -9.06
CA ALA A 9 -3.40 -10.28 -9.66
C ALA A 9 -4.76 -10.76 -9.11
N ALA A 10 -4.85 -12.01 -8.65
CA ALA A 10 -6.06 -12.55 -8.01
C ALA A 10 -6.35 -11.87 -6.67
N ALA A 11 -5.31 -11.56 -5.90
CA ALA A 11 -5.47 -10.90 -4.61
C ALA A 11 -5.65 -9.38 -4.73
N ALA A 12 -5.13 -8.74 -5.79
CA ALA A 12 -5.46 -7.34 -6.10
C ALA A 12 -6.97 -7.19 -6.38
N TRP A 13 -7.56 -8.16 -7.09
CA TRP A 13 -9.02 -8.26 -7.20
C TRP A 13 -9.70 -8.47 -5.86
N GLN A 14 -9.15 -9.27 -4.95
CA GLN A 14 -9.79 -9.48 -3.65
C GLN A 14 -9.92 -8.17 -2.87
N ASN A 15 -8.86 -7.36 -2.82
CA ASN A 15 -8.90 -6.03 -2.20
C ASN A 15 -9.95 -5.11 -2.84
N VAL A 16 -10.07 -5.17 -4.16
CA VAL A 16 -11.04 -4.40 -4.96
C VAL A 16 -12.48 -4.88 -4.74
N VAL A 17 -12.71 -6.19 -4.72
CA VAL A 17 -14.02 -6.82 -4.50
C VAL A 17 -14.47 -6.56 -3.07
N ASP A 18 -13.58 -6.70 -2.10
CA ASP A 18 -13.87 -6.37 -0.70
C ASP A 18 -14.22 -4.89 -0.56
N CYS A 19 -13.51 -3.99 -1.27
CA CYS A 19 -13.93 -2.59 -1.33
C CYS A 19 -15.33 -2.42 -1.93
N TRP A 20 -15.67 -3.14 -3.01
CA TRP A 20 -16.95 -3.04 -3.68
C TRP A 20 -18.12 -3.58 -2.85
N ILE A 21 -18.00 -4.80 -2.32
CA ILE A 21 -18.99 -5.42 -1.44
C ILE A 21 -19.23 -4.50 -0.22
N ASN A 22 -18.15 -3.94 0.34
CA ASN A 22 -18.28 -3.08 1.52
C ASN A 22 -18.79 -1.67 1.20
N SER A 23 -18.65 -1.19 -0.04
CA SER A 23 -19.27 0.07 -0.47
C SER A 23 -20.79 -0.01 -0.63
N THR A 24 -21.33 -1.24 -0.74
CA THR A 24 -22.77 -1.50 -0.92
C THR A 24 -23.49 -1.96 0.35
N ILE A 25 -22.77 -2.40 1.40
CA ILE A 25 -23.33 -2.84 2.69
C ILE A 25 -23.30 -1.70 3.74
N ARG A 26 -24.37 -1.56 4.55
CA ARG A 26 -24.49 -0.54 5.62
C ARG A 26 -23.33 -0.63 6.63
N ARG A 27 -22.84 0.55 7.05
CA ARG A 27 -21.76 0.73 8.05
C ARG A 27 -22.04 -0.07 9.33
N PRO A 28 -21.11 -0.94 9.78
CA PRO A 28 -21.15 -1.48 11.13
C PRO A 28 -21.05 -0.36 12.18
N THR A 29 -21.52 -0.66 13.39
CA THR A 29 -21.35 0.17 14.60
C THR A 29 -19.90 0.66 14.73
N ARG A 30 -19.73 1.92 15.16
CA ARG A 30 -18.45 2.63 15.26
C ARG A 30 -17.47 1.87 16.17
N ALA A 31 -16.69 0.95 15.61
CA ALA A 31 -15.56 0.35 16.28
C ALA A 31 -14.51 1.43 16.54
N SER A 32 -13.91 1.43 17.72
CA SER A 32 -12.92 2.43 18.13
C SER A 32 -11.62 1.73 18.48
N ALA A 33 -10.48 2.20 17.96
CA ALA A 33 -9.16 1.67 18.31
C ALA A 33 -8.85 1.83 19.81
N SER A 34 -9.50 2.79 20.48
CA SER A 34 -9.37 3.02 21.92
C SER A 34 -9.84 1.85 22.79
N SER A 35 -10.56 0.88 22.22
CA SER A 35 -10.96 -0.34 22.94
C SER A 35 -9.83 -1.39 23.01
N ILE A 36 -8.77 -1.23 22.22
CA ILE A 36 -7.67 -2.18 22.15
C ILE A 36 -6.69 -1.89 23.30
N PRO A 37 -6.36 -2.89 24.15
CA PRO A 37 -5.38 -2.70 25.21
C PRO A 37 -3.99 -2.36 24.67
N GLN A 38 -3.23 -1.55 25.42
CA GLN A 38 -1.82 -1.30 25.09
C GLN A 38 -0.99 -2.57 25.38
N THR A 39 -0.03 -2.88 24.50
CA THR A 39 0.87 -4.02 24.69
C THR A 39 1.80 -3.76 25.87
N SER A 40 1.75 -4.63 26.89
CA SER A 40 2.64 -4.51 28.04
C SER A 40 4.05 -5.04 27.71
N PRO A 41 5.10 -4.54 28.40
CA PRO A 41 6.47 -5.06 28.24
C PRO A 41 6.55 -6.58 28.47
N GLU A 42 5.75 -7.13 29.38
CA GLU A 42 5.67 -8.57 29.64
C GLU A 42 5.09 -9.36 28.46
N ARG A 43 4.05 -8.85 27.81
CA ARG A 43 3.46 -9.48 26.60
C ARG A 43 4.45 -9.44 25.45
N LEU A 44 5.14 -8.32 25.29
CA LEU A 44 6.20 -8.19 24.29
C LEU A 44 7.37 -9.15 24.57
N ALA A 45 7.83 -9.23 25.81
CA ALA A 45 8.90 -10.14 26.22
C ALA A 45 8.51 -11.62 26.03
N LYS A 46 7.26 -11.99 26.30
CA LYS A 46 6.73 -13.33 26.02
C LYS A 46 6.75 -13.64 24.51
N ALA A 47 6.32 -12.69 23.68
CA ALA A 47 6.33 -12.85 22.23
C ALA A 47 7.75 -12.94 21.64
N VAL A 48 8.73 -12.24 22.23
CA VAL A 48 10.14 -12.26 21.82
C VAL A 48 10.88 -13.52 22.31
N ALA A 49 10.77 -13.86 23.60
CA ALA A 49 11.45 -15.02 24.20
C ALA A 49 11.01 -16.37 23.60
N TYR A 50 9.81 -16.42 23.01
CA TYR A 50 9.32 -17.58 22.27
C TYR A 50 10.14 -17.87 21.00
N ARG A 51 10.61 -16.84 20.29
CA ARG A 51 11.39 -17.00 19.04
C ARG A 51 12.78 -17.58 19.27
N GLU A 52 13.36 -17.36 20.45
CA GLU A 52 14.69 -17.87 20.80
C GLU A 52 14.68 -19.37 21.16
N LYS A 53 13.53 -19.93 21.58
CA LYS A 53 13.36 -21.35 21.90
C LYS A 53 12.68 -22.11 20.75
N GLN A 54 13.39 -22.22 19.64
CA GLN A 54 12.91 -22.98 18.48
C GLN A 54 13.31 -24.46 18.60
N ASP A 55 12.73 -25.22 19.53
CA ASP A 55 12.86 -26.70 19.52
C ASP A 55 11.77 -27.50 20.27
N ASP A 56 10.66 -26.90 20.73
CA ASP A 56 9.52 -27.69 21.21
C ASP A 56 8.19 -26.93 21.12
N LYS A 57 7.10 -27.69 20.91
CA LYS A 57 5.71 -27.30 20.57
C LYS A 57 5.23 -25.87 20.95
N PRO A 58 4.43 -25.20 20.09
CA PRO A 58 3.92 -23.85 20.32
C PRO A 58 3.03 -23.78 21.56
N THR A 59 3.45 -23.00 22.56
CA THR A 59 2.68 -22.74 23.79
C THR A 59 1.89 -21.44 23.75
N SER A 60 2.12 -20.56 22.76
CA SER A 60 1.31 -19.35 22.53
C SER A 60 0.74 -19.31 21.12
N ASN A 61 -0.60 -19.29 21.01
CA ASN A 61 -1.34 -19.25 19.74
C ASN A 61 -1.49 -17.81 19.20
N THR A 62 -0.47 -16.96 19.38
CA THR A 62 -0.55 -15.52 19.05
C THR A 62 0.57 -15.06 18.12
N GLN A 63 0.29 -14.03 17.32
CA GLN A 63 1.18 -13.47 16.30
C GLN A 63 1.27 -11.94 16.44
N LEU A 64 2.47 -11.39 16.21
CA LEU A 64 2.69 -9.94 16.11
C LEU A 64 2.59 -9.51 14.66
N TYR A 65 1.53 -8.77 14.34
CA TYR A 65 1.22 -8.27 12.99
C TYR A 65 1.37 -6.75 12.92
N LEU A 66 2.28 -6.27 12.07
CA LEU A 66 2.47 -4.86 11.77
C LEU A 66 1.52 -4.41 10.66
N ALA A 67 0.63 -3.47 11.00
CA ALA A 67 -0.23 -2.75 10.09
C ALA A 67 0.35 -1.38 9.73
N TYR A 68 0.31 -1.04 8.44
CA TYR A 68 0.72 0.27 7.91
C TYR A 68 -0.27 0.87 6.89
N GLY A 69 -1.24 0.09 6.43
CA GLY A 69 -2.25 0.48 5.44
C GLY A 69 -3.64 0.64 6.05
N SER A 70 -4.66 0.12 5.37
CA SER A 70 -6.06 0.21 5.82
C SER A 70 -6.33 -0.46 7.17
N ASN A 71 -5.51 -1.43 7.59
CA ASN A 71 -5.59 -2.06 8.90
C ASN A 71 -5.23 -1.14 10.08
N LEU A 72 -4.71 0.07 9.82
CA LEU A 72 -4.59 1.09 10.85
C LEU A 72 -5.96 1.57 11.36
N SER A 73 -7.01 1.52 10.52
CA SER A 73 -8.34 1.99 10.89
C SER A 73 -9.14 0.91 11.60
N ALA A 74 -9.73 1.23 12.75
CA ALA A 74 -10.65 0.35 13.47
C ALA A 74 -11.88 -0.02 12.64
N GLU A 75 -12.35 0.86 11.75
CA GLU A 75 -13.43 0.57 10.80
C GLU A 75 -13.09 -0.67 9.97
N THR A 76 -11.84 -0.78 9.54
CA THR A 76 -11.38 -1.88 8.69
C THR A 76 -10.99 -3.10 9.53
N PHE A 77 -10.11 -2.91 10.51
CA PHE A 77 -9.52 -4.00 11.27
C PHE A 77 -10.52 -4.68 12.20
N LEU A 78 -11.22 -3.91 13.05
CA LEU A 78 -12.22 -4.44 13.98
C LEU A 78 -13.59 -4.63 13.31
N GLY A 79 -13.97 -3.68 12.44
CA GLY A 79 -15.28 -3.67 11.80
C GLY A 79 -15.39 -4.67 10.66
N ARG A 80 -14.81 -4.32 9.50
CA ARG A 80 -14.96 -5.08 8.26
C ARG A 80 -14.35 -6.49 8.33
N ARG A 81 -13.18 -6.63 8.94
CA ARG A 81 -12.47 -7.92 9.05
C ARG A 81 -12.87 -8.74 10.28
N GLY A 82 -13.51 -8.12 11.26
CA GLY A 82 -13.94 -8.80 12.48
C GLY A 82 -12.79 -9.21 13.41
N ILE A 83 -11.57 -8.72 13.19
CA ILE A 83 -10.38 -9.07 14.00
C ILE A 83 -10.54 -8.51 15.41
N ARG A 84 -10.05 -9.25 16.41
CA ARG A 84 -10.08 -8.85 17.82
C ARG A 84 -8.67 -8.94 18.40
N PRO A 85 -7.85 -7.89 18.22
CA PRO A 85 -6.48 -7.90 18.73
C PRO A 85 -6.46 -7.93 20.26
N LEU A 86 -5.51 -8.69 20.80
CA LEU A 86 -5.26 -8.82 22.22
C LEU A 86 -4.56 -7.58 22.79
N SER A 87 -3.69 -6.96 22.00
CA SER A 87 -3.11 -5.65 22.30
C SER A 87 -2.57 -4.95 21.05
N ALA A 88 -2.31 -3.65 21.16
CA ALA A 88 -1.66 -2.85 20.12
C ALA A 88 -0.47 -2.05 20.70
N ILE A 89 0.50 -1.73 19.85
CA ILE A 89 1.61 -0.82 20.18
C ILE A 89 2.05 -0.07 18.93
N ASN A 90 2.26 1.25 19.06
CA ASN A 90 2.77 2.07 17.97
C ASN A 90 4.26 1.80 17.78
N VAL A 91 4.72 1.71 16.54
CA VAL A 91 6.10 1.39 16.24
C VAL A 91 6.65 2.23 15.09
N SER A 92 7.96 2.47 15.13
CA SER A 92 8.75 2.94 14.00
C SER A 92 9.51 1.76 13.40
N VAL A 93 9.55 1.70 12.08
CA VAL A 93 10.24 0.68 11.28
C VAL A 93 11.21 1.42 10.34
N PRO A 94 12.45 1.66 10.79
CA PRO A 94 13.39 2.54 10.08
C PRO A 94 13.89 1.95 8.75
N THR A 95 13.73 0.63 8.55
CA THR A 95 14.19 -0.10 7.37
C THR A 95 13.23 -0.04 6.19
N LEU A 96 12.00 0.46 6.39
CA LEU A 96 10.96 0.51 5.38
C LEU A 96 10.46 1.94 5.18
N ASP A 97 9.98 2.23 3.97
CA ASP A 97 9.22 3.44 3.64
C ASP A 97 7.82 3.06 3.14
N LEU A 98 6.83 3.88 3.46
CA LEU A 98 5.46 3.74 2.94
C LEU A 98 5.41 4.16 1.47
N SER A 99 4.82 3.31 0.62
CA SER A 99 4.60 3.58 -0.81
C SER A 99 3.15 3.28 -1.20
N PHE A 100 2.73 3.72 -2.39
CA PHE A 100 1.38 3.50 -2.93
C PHE A 100 1.46 2.89 -4.33
N ASP A 101 2.13 1.75 -4.44
CA ASP A 101 2.41 1.09 -5.71
C ASP A 101 1.61 -0.20 -5.94
N LEU A 102 0.85 -0.69 -4.95
CA LEU A 102 0.04 -1.89 -5.14
C LEU A 102 -1.15 -1.54 -6.05
N PRO A 103 -1.27 -2.11 -7.26
CA PRO A 103 -2.33 -1.72 -8.19
C PRO A 103 -3.71 -2.14 -7.70
N GLY A 104 -4.67 -1.22 -7.80
CA GLY A 104 -6.10 -1.49 -7.61
C GLY A 104 -6.86 -1.36 -8.93
N LEU A 105 -7.92 -0.56 -8.96
CA LEU A 105 -8.69 -0.26 -10.17
C LEU A 105 -8.56 1.21 -10.60
N PRO A 106 -8.23 1.47 -11.88
CA PRO A 106 -8.24 2.82 -12.43
C PRO A 106 -9.56 3.55 -12.21
N TYR A 107 -9.47 4.88 -12.06
CA TYR A 107 -10.56 5.82 -11.81
C TYR A 107 -11.33 5.67 -10.48
N TRP A 108 -11.11 4.60 -9.73
CA TRP A 108 -11.83 4.34 -8.49
C TRP A 108 -10.92 4.20 -7.28
N GLU A 109 -10.11 3.15 -7.24
CA GLU A 109 -9.17 2.83 -6.17
C GLU A 109 -7.83 2.49 -6.82
N PRO A 110 -7.09 3.49 -7.36
CA PRO A 110 -6.05 3.20 -8.33
C PRO A 110 -4.88 2.42 -7.76
N CYS A 111 -4.53 2.70 -6.51
CA CYS A 111 -3.52 1.96 -5.78
C CYS A 111 -3.83 1.89 -4.28
N PHE A 112 -3.13 0.97 -3.62
CA PHE A 112 -3.16 0.73 -2.18
C PHE A 112 -1.76 0.89 -1.58
N ALA A 113 -1.71 1.00 -0.25
CA ALA A 113 -0.45 1.12 0.48
C ALA A 113 0.39 -0.15 0.34
N ASN A 114 1.70 0.02 0.18
CA ASN A 114 2.71 -1.02 0.24
C ASN A 114 3.92 -0.46 1.00
N VAL A 115 4.97 -1.26 1.15
CA VAL A 115 6.23 -0.82 1.74
C VAL A 115 7.37 -1.04 0.75
N THR A 116 8.41 -0.23 0.83
CA THR A 116 9.66 -0.45 0.09
C THR A 116 10.82 -0.45 1.07
N TYR A 117 11.84 -1.27 0.82
CA TYR A 117 13.07 -1.19 1.60
C TYR A 117 13.72 0.17 1.41
N ARG A 118 14.01 0.83 2.52
CA ARG A 118 14.65 2.13 2.54
C ARG A 118 16.06 1.99 1.96
N LYS A 119 16.32 2.71 0.87
CA LYS A 119 17.69 2.89 0.40
C LYS A 119 18.39 3.79 1.41
N LEU A 120 19.39 3.28 2.10
CA LEU A 120 20.23 4.12 2.95
C LEU A 120 20.82 5.23 2.06
N PRO A 121 20.82 6.50 2.49
CA PRO A 121 21.54 7.52 1.76
C PRO A 121 22.99 7.05 1.56
N ASP A 122 23.54 7.28 0.37
CA ASP A 122 24.98 7.11 0.14
C ASP A 122 25.73 7.83 1.27
N GLU A 123 26.84 7.26 1.73
CA GLU A 123 27.65 7.85 2.79
C GLU A 123 27.77 9.37 2.56
N PRO A 124 27.48 10.21 3.58
CA PRO A 124 27.53 11.64 3.39
C PRO A 124 28.92 12.00 2.90
N LYS A 125 29.02 12.41 1.64
CA LYS A 125 30.25 12.96 1.10
C LYS A 125 30.53 14.19 1.97
N LEU A 126 31.59 14.09 2.77
CA LEU A 126 32.04 15.21 3.60
C LEU A 126 32.14 16.44 2.69
N PRO A 127 31.55 17.59 3.07
CA PRO A 127 31.62 18.78 2.26
C PRO A 127 33.09 19.11 2.00
N ASP A 128 33.42 19.33 0.73
CA ASP A 128 34.76 19.75 0.34
C ASP A 128 35.11 21.04 1.10
N PRO A 129 36.17 21.08 1.94
CA PRO A 129 36.51 22.24 2.76
C PRO A 129 36.75 23.53 1.96
N THR A 130 36.89 23.45 0.63
CA THR A 130 37.04 24.60 -0.27
C THR A 130 35.73 25.14 -0.84
N HIS A 131 34.59 24.47 -0.61
CA HIS A 131 33.27 24.90 -1.10
C HIS A 131 32.24 24.92 0.05
N PRO A 132 31.87 26.10 0.60
CA PRO A 132 30.81 26.20 1.58
C PRO A 132 29.48 25.70 0.98
N PRO A 133 28.67 24.91 1.71
CA PRO A 133 27.40 24.43 1.20
C PRO A 133 26.44 25.62 0.99
N GLU A 134 26.00 25.80 -0.25
CA GLU A 134 24.88 26.69 -0.56
C GLU A 134 23.66 26.20 0.22
N VAL A 135 23.11 27.05 1.08
CA VAL A 135 21.92 26.73 1.87
C VAL A 135 20.78 26.52 0.87
N PRO A 136 20.18 25.32 0.77
CA PRO A 136 19.06 25.13 -0.14
C PRO A 136 17.92 26.09 0.24
N PRO A 137 17.22 26.68 -0.74
CA PRO A 137 16.12 27.60 -0.48
C PRO A 137 15.07 26.97 0.45
N PHE A 138 14.50 27.80 1.32
CA PHE A 138 13.42 27.49 2.27
C PHE A 138 12.07 27.14 1.59
N ASP A 139 12.10 26.57 0.39
CA ASP A 139 10.89 26.18 -0.30
C ASP A 139 10.34 24.89 0.34
N PRO A 140 9.05 24.86 0.73
CA PRO A 140 8.45 23.64 1.22
C PRO A 140 8.55 22.55 0.13
N PRO A 141 8.97 21.32 0.46
CA PRO A 141 9.19 20.29 -0.54
C PRO A 141 7.92 20.05 -1.34
N GLN A 142 8.04 20.18 -2.66
CA GLN A 142 6.99 19.80 -3.60
C GLN A 142 6.57 18.35 -3.33
N SER A 143 5.27 18.17 -3.13
CA SER A 143 4.53 16.92 -2.88
C SER A 143 5.36 15.62 -2.88
N GLY A 144 5.49 15.00 -1.69
CA GLY A 144 5.88 13.60 -1.54
C GLY A 144 7.34 13.31 -1.11
N ARG A 145 8.24 14.30 -1.07
CA ARG A 145 9.67 14.09 -0.71
C ARG A 145 10.07 14.57 0.69
N GLY A 146 9.12 14.88 1.57
CA GLY A 146 9.41 15.53 2.86
C GLY A 146 9.57 14.60 4.06
N TRP A 147 9.30 13.30 3.93
CA TRP A 147 9.30 12.38 5.08
C TRP A 147 10.53 11.46 5.07
N HIS A 148 11.30 11.52 6.15
CA HIS A 148 12.49 10.71 6.36
C HIS A 148 12.45 9.88 7.66
N GLY A 149 11.29 9.78 8.30
CA GLY A 149 11.14 9.02 9.56
C GLY A 149 10.99 7.50 9.37
N GLY A 150 11.06 7.00 8.13
CA GLY A 150 10.75 5.60 7.82
C GLY A 150 9.28 5.26 8.04
N LEU A 151 8.93 3.99 8.02
CA LEU A 151 7.55 3.57 8.19
C LEU A 151 7.13 3.71 9.66
N ILE A 152 5.98 4.34 9.90
CA ILE A 152 5.31 4.30 11.20
C ILE A 152 4.01 3.53 11.05
N GLY A 153 3.76 2.62 11.99
CA GLY A 153 2.59 1.77 11.99
C GLY A 153 2.22 1.28 13.38
N VAL A 154 1.32 0.31 13.41
CA VAL A 154 0.82 -0.29 14.65
C VAL A 154 1.06 -1.78 14.59
N VAL A 155 1.70 -2.33 15.62
CA VAL A 155 1.77 -3.78 15.81
C VAL A 155 0.60 -4.21 16.66
N TYR A 156 -0.21 -5.12 16.12
CA TYR A 156 -1.25 -5.83 16.84
C TYR A 156 -0.75 -7.21 17.28
N GLU A 157 -1.01 -7.58 18.52
CA GLU A 157 -0.96 -8.98 18.95
C GLU A 157 -2.32 -9.61 18.66
N VAL A 158 -2.37 -10.62 17.80
CA VAL A 158 -3.60 -11.30 17.36
C VAL A 158 -3.50 -12.80 17.63
N THR A 159 -4.63 -13.51 17.67
CA THR A 159 -4.61 -14.98 17.71
C THR A 159 -4.21 -15.55 16.35
N GLN A 160 -3.85 -16.83 16.29
CA GLN A 160 -3.51 -17.49 15.03
C GLN A 160 -4.70 -17.51 14.05
N GLU A 161 -5.92 -17.68 14.54
CA GLU A 161 -7.13 -17.69 13.72
C GLU A 161 -7.40 -16.32 13.09
N ASP A 162 -7.20 -15.26 13.87
CA ASP A 162 -7.29 -13.88 13.38
C ASP A 162 -6.16 -13.57 12.40
N TYR A 163 -4.95 -14.07 12.65
CA TYR A 163 -3.82 -13.94 11.73
C TYR A 163 -4.10 -14.61 10.39
N ASP A 164 -4.63 -15.83 10.38
CA ASP A 164 -5.00 -16.55 9.16
C ASP A 164 -6.09 -15.78 8.38
N THR A 165 -7.00 -15.12 9.10
CA THR A 165 -8.02 -14.24 8.50
C THR A 165 -7.39 -12.99 7.88
N ILE A 166 -6.39 -12.38 8.52
CA ILE A 166 -5.63 -11.25 7.95
C ILE A 166 -4.94 -11.69 6.67
N ILE A 167 -4.20 -12.81 6.69
CA ILE A 167 -3.51 -13.35 5.52
C ILE A 167 -4.49 -13.63 4.37
N ARG A 168 -5.64 -14.25 4.67
CA ARG A 168 -6.68 -14.53 3.68
C ARG A 168 -7.28 -13.25 3.06
N THR A 169 -7.54 -12.22 3.88
CA THR A 169 -8.26 -11.00 3.44
C THR A 169 -7.35 -9.91 2.87
N GLU A 170 -6.06 -9.90 3.20
CA GLU A 170 -5.07 -9.00 2.57
C GLU A 170 -4.48 -9.61 1.28
N GLY A 171 -4.73 -10.90 1.04
CA GLY A 171 -4.13 -11.63 -0.07
C GLY A 171 -2.67 -11.99 0.18
N GLY A 172 -2.30 -12.29 1.43
CA GLY A 172 -0.99 -12.83 1.78
C GLY A 172 -0.77 -14.19 1.09
N GLY A 173 0.38 -14.34 0.43
CA GLY A 173 0.72 -15.47 -0.44
C GLY A 173 0.37 -15.25 -1.93
N ALA A 174 -0.38 -14.20 -2.26
CA ALA A 174 -0.69 -13.81 -3.64
C ALA A 174 -0.26 -12.35 -3.90
N SER A 175 -1.00 -11.36 -3.38
CA SER A 175 -0.66 -9.92 -3.54
C SER A 175 0.43 -9.46 -2.60
N TYR A 176 0.56 -10.05 -1.44
CA TYR A 176 1.65 -9.73 -0.53
C TYR A 176 2.41 -10.98 -0.16
N GLN A 177 3.70 -10.82 0.07
CA GLN A 177 4.57 -11.80 0.70
C GLN A 177 4.71 -11.44 2.18
N GLU A 178 4.75 -12.46 3.03
CA GLU A 178 5.04 -12.24 4.45
C GLU A 178 6.53 -11.97 4.63
N ILE A 179 6.86 -10.88 5.31
CA ILE A 179 8.22 -10.55 5.73
C ILE A 179 8.26 -10.28 7.24
N VAL A 180 9.43 -10.44 7.84
CA VAL A 180 9.66 -10.13 9.25
C VAL A 180 10.53 -8.89 9.33
N VAL A 181 10.11 -7.90 10.13
CA VAL A 181 10.78 -6.60 10.21
C VAL A 181 11.07 -6.19 11.65
N PRO A 182 12.20 -5.50 11.90
CA PRO A 182 12.50 -4.93 13.20
C PRO A 182 11.67 -3.67 13.46
N CYS A 183 10.98 -3.67 14.58
CA CYS A 183 10.11 -2.59 15.05
C CYS A 183 10.69 -1.97 16.32
N VAL A 184 10.73 -0.64 16.38
CA VAL A 184 11.10 0.13 17.57
C VAL A 184 9.82 0.70 18.19
N PRO A 185 9.48 0.37 19.44
CA PRO A 185 8.25 0.85 20.06
C PRO A 185 8.29 2.36 20.30
N ILE A 186 7.18 3.02 19.97
CA ILE A 186 6.96 4.45 20.20
C ILE A 186 6.17 4.58 21.51
N PRO A 187 6.70 5.29 22.53
CA PRO A 187 5.99 5.46 23.79
C PRO A 187 4.72 6.31 23.61
N PRO A 188 3.64 6.04 24.36
CA PRO A 188 2.42 6.84 24.30
C PRO A 188 2.67 8.25 24.86
N ARG A 189 1.96 9.24 24.30
CA ARG A 189 2.14 10.66 24.63
C ARG A 189 1.84 11.01 26.10
N PHE A 190 0.88 10.30 26.70
CA PHE A 190 0.50 10.47 28.10
C PHE A 190 0.85 9.20 28.87
N SER A 191 2.01 9.23 29.52
CA SER A 191 2.35 8.30 30.60
C SER A 191 2.43 9.12 31.87
N THR A 192 1.50 8.97 32.82
CA THR A 192 1.69 9.50 34.17
C THR A 192 2.96 8.84 34.73
N PRO A 193 4.04 9.59 35.04
CA PRO A 193 5.26 8.98 35.49
C PRO A 193 5.07 8.52 36.93
N GLU A 194 4.86 7.21 37.13
CA GLU A 194 4.76 6.63 38.47
C GLU A 194 6.14 6.63 39.17
N LYS A 195 7.23 6.80 38.41
CA LYS A 195 8.60 7.08 38.88
C LYS A 195 9.36 7.93 37.84
N PRO A 196 10.35 8.76 38.24
CA PRO A 196 11.21 9.45 37.29
C PRO A 196 12.15 8.42 36.65
N PRO A 197 12.09 8.14 35.33
CA PRO A 197 12.98 7.16 34.74
C PRO A 197 14.06 7.87 33.92
N ILE A 198 15.31 7.49 34.16
CA ILE A 198 16.32 7.48 33.10
C ILE A 198 15.65 6.79 31.89
N PRO A 199 15.60 7.39 30.69
CA PRO A 199 14.88 6.80 29.57
C PRO A 199 15.54 5.48 29.20
N GLU A 200 14.95 4.36 29.64
CA GLU A 200 15.34 3.04 29.14
C GLU A 200 15.06 3.03 27.63
N LEU A 201 16.10 2.77 26.83
CA LEU A 201 15.95 2.74 25.38
C LEU A 201 14.88 1.71 24.98
N PRO A 202 13.95 2.07 24.08
CA PRO A 202 12.93 1.15 23.59
C PRO A 202 13.60 -0.05 22.95
N ARG A 203 13.39 -1.25 23.50
CA ARG A 203 13.96 -2.49 22.98
C ARG A 203 13.28 -2.86 21.66
N PRO A 204 14.02 -2.97 20.54
CA PRO A 204 13.45 -3.41 19.28
C PRO A 204 12.94 -4.85 19.37
N PHE A 205 11.92 -5.17 18.57
CA PHE A 205 11.37 -6.52 18.46
C PHE A 205 10.97 -6.83 17.01
N LEU A 206 10.74 -8.09 16.70
CA LEU A 206 10.39 -8.51 15.34
C LEU A 206 8.88 -8.72 15.19
N ALA A 207 8.28 -8.09 14.17
CA ALA A 207 6.88 -8.30 13.80
C ALA A 207 6.77 -8.82 12.35
N LYS A 208 5.68 -9.54 12.07
CA LYS A 208 5.34 -9.96 10.71
C LYS A 208 4.57 -8.86 10.00
N THR A 209 4.84 -8.65 8.73
CA THR A 209 4.08 -7.73 7.89
C THR A 209 3.96 -8.26 6.47
N LEU A 210 3.16 -7.56 5.67
CA LEU A 210 2.87 -7.91 4.29
C LEU A 210 3.61 -6.94 3.37
N PHE A 211 4.30 -7.46 2.35
CA PHE A 211 5.07 -6.67 1.40
C PHE A 211 4.88 -7.20 -0.02
N ALA A 212 4.59 -6.31 -0.96
CA ALA A 212 4.51 -6.64 -2.38
C ALA A 212 5.81 -6.21 -3.06
N PRO A 213 6.69 -7.14 -3.50
CA PRO A 213 7.91 -6.73 -4.16
C PRO A 213 7.63 -6.06 -5.50
N TYR A 214 8.21 -4.88 -5.66
CA TYR A 214 8.35 -4.25 -6.98
C TYR A 214 9.50 -4.94 -7.72
N ILE A 215 9.17 -5.68 -8.76
CA ILE A 215 10.15 -6.36 -9.62
C ILE A 215 10.14 -5.58 -10.95
N PRO A 216 11.21 -4.81 -11.26
CA PRO A 216 11.37 -4.20 -12.58
C PRO A 216 11.37 -5.27 -13.67
N ASP A 217 10.96 -4.92 -14.89
CA ASP A 217 10.92 -5.87 -16.01
C ASP A 217 12.30 -6.51 -16.29
N GLU A 218 13.39 -5.76 -16.08
CA GLU A 218 14.78 -6.23 -16.19
C GLU A 218 15.18 -7.21 -15.06
N GLY A 219 14.48 -7.17 -13.93
CA GLY A 219 14.73 -8.00 -12.74
C GLY A 219 13.76 -9.17 -12.58
N LEU A 220 12.81 -9.34 -13.52
CA LEU A 220 12.02 -10.57 -13.59
C LEU A 220 13.00 -11.75 -13.78
N PRO A 221 12.86 -12.86 -13.02
CA PRO A 221 13.65 -14.05 -13.29
C PRO A 221 13.52 -14.39 -14.77
N ASP A 222 14.59 -14.86 -15.40
CA ASP A 222 14.59 -15.38 -16.77
C ASP A 222 13.72 -16.65 -16.84
N ASP A 223 12.41 -16.46 -16.71
CA ASP A 223 11.40 -17.50 -16.84
C ASP A 223 11.23 -17.72 -18.34
N PRO A 224 11.45 -18.94 -18.86
CA PRO A 224 11.29 -19.26 -20.28
C PRO A 224 9.85 -19.04 -20.78
N ARG A 225 8.90 -18.70 -19.90
CA ARG A 225 7.52 -18.34 -20.24
C ARG A 225 7.36 -16.85 -20.59
N LYS A 226 8.34 -15.97 -20.32
CA LYS A 226 8.27 -14.52 -20.57
C LYS A 226 7.95 -14.16 -22.02
N ASP A 227 8.44 -14.96 -22.96
CA ASP A 227 8.26 -14.73 -24.40
C ASP A 227 6.83 -15.05 -24.88
N LYS A 228 6.01 -15.69 -24.03
CA LYS A 228 4.65 -16.05 -24.38
C LYS A 228 3.73 -14.85 -24.18
N TRP A 229 2.95 -14.52 -25.22
CA TRP A 229 2.01 -13.40 -25.19
C TRP A 229 1.01 -13.43 -24.02
N TRP A 230 0.72 -14.61 -23.48
CA TRP A 230 -0.20 -14.78 -22.36
C TRP A 230 0.43 -14.58 -20.98
N TYR A 231 1.77 -14.56 -20.87
CA TYR A 231 2.49 -14.43 -19.60
C TYR A 231 2.16 -13.09 -18.92
N ARG A 232 1.99 -12.02 -19.70
CA ARG A 232 1.55 -10.71 -19.21
C ARG A 232 0.20 -10.73 -18.50
N PHE A 233 -0.65 -11.73 -18.77
CA PHE A 233 -1.98 -11.83 -18.14
C PHE A 233 -1.98 -12.63 -16.83
N VAL A 234 -0.85 -13.25 -16.46
CA VAL A 234 -0.72 -14.03 -15.22
C VAL A 234 0.25 -13.40 -14.21
N VAL A 235 1.06 -12.43 -14.64
CA VAL A 235 1.93 -11.61 -13.77
C VAL A 235 1.17 -10.37 -13.29
N ARG A 236 1.67 -9.66 -12.27
CA ARG A 236 1.10 -8.37 -11.83
C ARG A 236 1.16 -7.36 -12.98
N PRO A 237 0.17 -6.46 -13.12
CA PRO A 237 0.31 -5.28 -13.96
C PRO A 237 1.53 -4.47 -13.49
N HIS A 238 2.52 -4.32 -14.37
CA HIS A 238 3.70 -3.51 -14.11
C HIS A 238 3.33 -2.02 -14.25
N ARG A 239 3.73 -1.19 -13.27
CA ARG A 239 3.59 0.27 -13.35
C ARG A 239 4.95 0.93 -13.54
N PRO A 240 5.04 2.02 -14.33
CA PRO A 240 6.33 2.62 -14.71
C PRO A 240 7.18 3.12 -13.53
N ALA A 241 6.55 3.52 -12.43
CA ALA A 241 7.24 3.92 -11.21
C ALA A 241 6.38 3.64 -9.96
N PRO A 242 6.98 3.23 -8.83
CA PRO A 242 6.26 2.92 -7.59
C PRO A 242 5.63 4.14 -6.92
N ASP A 243 6.08 5.35 -7.23
CA ASP A 243 5.55 6.62 -6.70
C ASP A 243 4.56 7.31 -7.66
N TYR A 244 4.20 6.64 -8.77
CA TYR A 244 3.37 7.24 -9.82
C TYR A 244 1.92 7.45 -9.40
N ALA A 245 1.31 6.39 -8.87
CA ALA A 245 -0.13 6.29 -8.63
C ALA A 245 -0.54 6.95 -7.31
N GLN A 246 -1.74 7.52 -7.29
CA GLN A 246 -2.30 8.17 -6.11
C GLN A 246 -3.45 7.32 -5.53
N PRO A 247 -3.48 7.10 -4.21
CA PRO A 247 -4.55 6.35 -3.56
C PRO A 247 -5.88 7.10 -3.63
N SER A 248 -7.00 6.38 -3.51
CA SER A 248 -8.31 7.03 -3.50
C SER A 248 -8.51 7.91 -2.26
N PRO A 249 -9.38 8.95 -2.32
CA PRO A 249 -9.72 9.75 -1.14
C PRO A 249 -10.33 8.91 -0.02
N ARG A 250 -11.10 7.86 -0.38
CA ARG A 250 -11.69 6.92 0.56
C ARG A 250 -10.61 6.11 1.28
N TYR A 251 -9.62 5.61 0.54
CA TYR A 251 -8.52 4.84 1.11
C TYR A 251 -7.62 5.72 1.98
N MET A 252 -7.26 6.92 1.49
CA MET A 252 -6.49 7.89 2.27
C MET A 252 -7.17 8.23 3.60
N LYS A 253 -8.51 8.36 3.60
CA LYS A 253 -9.27 8.58 4.82
C LYS A 253 -9.08 7.45 5.85
N LEU A 254 -9.04 6.18 5.43
CA LEU A 254 -8.77 5.07 6.36
C LEU A 254 -7.39 5.20 7.01
N LEU A 255 -6.40 5.60 6.22
CA LEU A 255 -5.04 5.80 6.70
C LEU A 255 -4.97 6.96 7.71
N THR A 256 -5.55 8.11 7.37
CA THR A 256 -5.56 9.29 8.26
C THR A 256 -6.40 9.08 9.52
N ASP A 257 -7.55 8.42 9.40
CA ASP A 257 -8.42 8.10 10.54
C ASP A 257 -7.71 7.11 11.47
N GLY A 258 -7.10 6.05 10.92
CA GLY A 258 -6.34 5.06 11.70
C GLY A 258 -5.12 5.68 12.41
N ALA A 259 -4.38 6.56 11.73
CA ALA A 259 -3.25 7.27 12.32
C ALA A 259 -3.68 8.15 13.51
N LYS A 260 -4.86 8.77 13.42
CA LYS A 260 -5.45 9.57 14.49
C LYS A 260 -6.01 8.70 15.62
N GLU A 261 -6.70 7.62 15.28
CA GLU A 261 -7.28 6.66 16.23
C GLU A 261 -6.22 6.02 17.13
N HIS A 262 -5.02 5.77 16.59
CA HIS A 262 -3.88 5.24 17.32
C HIS A 262 -2.95 6.30 17.92
N ASP A 263 -3.26 7.59 17.77
CA ASP A 263 -2.43 8.71 18.22
C ASP A 263 -0.96 8.58 17.76
N LEU A 264 -0.75 8.27 16.48
CA LEU A 264 0.57 8.23 15.86
C LEU A 264 1.28 9.61 15.99
N PRO A 265 2.61 9.69 15.86
CA PRO A 265 3.33 10.95 15.95
C PRO A 265 2.74 12.04 15.04
N GLU A 266 2.64 13.26 15.58
CA GLU A 266 1.96 14.39 14.93
C GLU A 266 2.58 14.74 13.58
N GLU A 267 3.90 14.64 13.49
CA GLU A 267 4.65 14.84 12.25
C GLU A 267 4.24 13.83 11.17
N TYR A 268 4.04 12.56 11.56
CA TYR A 268 3.57 11.52 10.64
C TYR A 268 2.12 11.75 10.21
N GLN A 269 1.26 12.17 11.13
CA GLN A 269 -0.13 12.53 10.79
C GLN A 269 -0.18 13.71 9.80
N ARG A 270 0.69 14.72 9.96
CA ARG A 270 0.84 15.84 9.00
C ARG A 270 1.36 15.34 7.66
N TYR A 271 2.36 14.47 7.65
CA TYR A 271 2.86 13.85 6.43
C TYR A 271 1.75 13.10 5.67
N MET A 272 1.01 12.22 6.34
CA MET A 272 -0.10 11.48 5.73
C MET A 272 -1.19 12.42 5.19
N SER A 273 -1.49 13.51 5.91
CA SER A 273 -2.47 14.52 5.49
C SER A 273 -1.98 15.36 4.29
N SER A 274 -0.67 15.46 4.08
CA SER A 274 -0.06 16.17 2.94
C SER A 274 -0.09 15.38 1.63
N LEU A 275 -0.34 14.06 1.70
CA LEU A 275 -0.39 13.20 0.52
C LEU A 275 -1.62 13.53 -0.34
N GLN A 276 -1.39 13.75 -1.63
CA GLN A 276 -2.46 14.06 -2.57
C GLN A 276 -3.24 12.79 -2.97
N PRO A 277 -4.55 12.69 -2.63
CA PRO A 277 -5.37 11.60 -3.11
C PRO A 277 -5.76 11.80 -4.58
N TYR A 278 -6.07 10.71 -5.26
CA TYR A 278 -6.54 10.71 -6.65
C TYR A 278 -7.92 11.38 -6.76
N VAL A 279 -8.03 12.38 -7.64
CA VAL A 279 -9.29 13.04 -7.98
C VAL A 279 -9.42 13.19 -9.50
N PRO A 280 -10.54 12.76 -10.12
CA PRO A 280 -10.78 13.01 -11.53
C PRO A 280 -11.07 14.51 -11.75
N THR A 281 -10.15 15.22 -12.40
CA THR A 281 -10.26 16.67 -12.60
C THR A 281 -11.07 17.03 -13.84
N THR A 282 -10.89 16.29 -14.93
CA THR A 282 -11.52 16.62 -16.23
C THR A 282 -12.88 15.97 -16.43
N ARG A 283 -13.75 16.60 -17.25
CA ARG A 283 -15.03 16.00 -17.68
C ARG A 283 -14.81 14.67 -18.43
N ARG A 284 -13.73 14.56 -19.21
CA ARG A 284 -13.37 13.33 -19.93
C ARG A 284 -13.05 12.19 -18.95
N GLN A 285 -12.26 12.45 -17.89
CA GLN A 285 -12.00 11.45 -16.86
C GLN A 285 -13.28 11.04 -16.11
N LYS A 286 -14.22 11.96 -15.88
CA LYS A 286 -15.52 11.63 -15.26
C LYS A 286 -16.38 10.72 -16.14
N ILE A 287 -16.44 10.98 -17.44
CA ILE A 287 -17.12 10.10 -18.41
C ILE A 287 -16.40 8.75 -18.51
N GLY A 288 -15.07 8.76 -18.64
CA GLY A 288 -14.25 7.56 -18.67
C GLY A 288 -14.45 6.69 -17.44
N LYS A 289 -14.43 7.29 -16.25
CA LYS A 289 -14.77 6.62 -14.99
C LYS A 289 -16.14 5.95 -15.04
N PHE A 290 -17.17 6.65 -15.49
CA PHE A 290 -18.52 6.09 -15.57
C PHE A 290 -18.57 4.89 -16.50
N LEU A 291 -18.03 5.00 -17.72
CA LEU A 291 -17.98 3.92 -18.70
C LEU A 291 -17.15 2.74 -18.20
N PHE A 292 -15.99 3.01 -17.59
CA PHE A 292 -15.12 1.99 -17.03
C PHE A 292 -15.82 1.21 -15.92
N MET A 293 -16.47 1.91 -14.98
CA MET A 293 -17.24 1.28 -13.91
C MET A 293 -18.44 0.48 -14.44
N ALA A 294 -19.09 0.93 -15.51
CA ALA A 294 -20.19 0.18 -16.14
C ALA A 294 -19.71 -1.16 -16.73
N ILE A 295 -18.53 -1.19 -17.37
CA ILE A 295 -17.92 -2.42 -17.88
C ILE A 295 -17.58 -3.37 -16.74
N LEU A 296 -17.11 -2.85 -15.60
CA LEU A 296 -16.71 -3.66 -14.46
C LEU A 296 -17.88 -4.27 -13.67
N VAL A 297 -19.13 -3.88 -13.93
CA VAL A 297 -20.31 -4.48 -13.25
C VAL A 297 -20.36 -6.00 -13.41
N LEU A 298 -20.10 -6.51 -14.62
CA LEU A 298 -20.12 -7.96 -14.87
C LEU A 298 -19.04 -8.71 -14.08
N PRO A 299 -17.75 -8.30 -14.10
CA PRO A 299 -16.75 -8.83 -13.18
C PRO A 299 -17.17 -8.77 -11.71
N PHE A 300 -17.72 -7.63 -11.24
CA PHE A 300 -18.17 -7.52 -9.84
C PHE A 300 -19.28 -8.50 -9.49
N LEU A 301 -20.27 -8.70 -10.36
CA LEU A 301 -21.33 -9.69 -10.15
C LEU A 301 -20.78 -11.11 -10.11
N PHE A 302 -19.85 -11.45 -11.00
CA PHE A 302 -19.15 -12.74 -10.97
C PHE A 302 -18.48 -12.96 -9.61
N PHE A 303 -17.74 -11.97 -9.10
CA PHE A 303 -17.06 -12.07 -7.81
C PHE A 303 -18.01 -12.10 -6.62
N ALA A 304 -19.16 -11.42 -6.69
CA ALA A 304 -20.18 -11.47 -5.64
C ALA A 304 -20.75 -12.89 -5.44
N ILE A 305 -20.77 -13.69 -6.50
CA ILE A 305 -21.30 -15.06 -6.49
C ILE A 305 -20.25 -16.07 -6.03
N VAL A 306 -18.96 -15.79 -6.21
CA VAL A 306 -17.85 -16.71 -5.85
C VAL A 306 -17.93 -17.24 -4.40
N PRO A 307 -18.16 -16.43 -3.36
CA PRO A 307 -18.27 -16.93 -1.99
C PRO A 307 -19.43 -17.89 -1.76
N LEU A 308 -20.51 -17.79 -2.56
CA LEU A 308 -21.66 -18.70 -2.50
C LEU A 308 -21.31 -20.08 -3.09
N ILE A 309 -20.37 -20.14 -4.03
CA ILE A 309 -19.94 -21.38 -4.70
C ILE A 309 -18.83 -22.07 -3.92
N VAL A 310 -17.82 -21.30 -3.49
CA VAL A 310 -16.60 -21.83 -2.87
C VAL A 310 -16.79 -22.06 -1.36
N GLY A 311 -17.73 -21.37 -0.73
CA GLY A 311 -17.87 -21.33 0.72
C GLY A 311 -16.90 -20.30 1.33
N LYS A 312 -17.35 -19.57 2.35
CA LYS A 312 -16.62 -18.41 2.91
C LYS A 312 -15.24 -18.76 3.47
N ASP A 313 -15.06 -20.01 3.92
CA ASP A 313 -13.85 -20.46 4.62
C ASP A 313 -12.99 -21.43 3.83
N ALA A 314 -13.37 -21.72 2.57
CA ALA A 314 -12.54 -22.56 1.73
C ALA A 314 -11.38 -21.77 1.12
N LYS A 315 -10.20 -22.40 1.08
CA LYS A 315 -9.04 -21.86 0.35
C LYS A 315 -9.42 -21.70 -1.13
N MET A 316 -9.09 -20.55 -1.71
CA MET A 316 -9.44 -20.25 -3.08
C MET A 316 -8.85 -21.28 -4.05
N PRO A 317 -9.67 -21.95 -4.90
CA PRO A 317 -9.17 -22.91 -5.88
C PRO A 317 -8.18 -22.25 -6.85
N GLN A 318 -7.12 -22.98 -7.21
CA GLN A 318 -6.06 -22.46 -8.07
C GLN A 318 -6.57 -21.99 -9.44
N TRP A 319 -7.52 -22.72 -10.03
CA TRP A 319 -8.12 -22.36 -11.32
C TRP A 319 -8.88 -21.03 -11.23
N LEU A 320 -9.55 -20.77 -10.10
CA LEU A 320 -10.33 -19.56 -9.89
C LEU A 320 -9.39 -18.35 -9.72
N ALA A 321 -8.31 -18.51 -8.96
CA ALA A 321 -7.27 -17.51 -8.85
C ALA A 321 -6.64 -17.18 -10.22
N MET A 322 -6.43 -18.16 -11.09
CA MET A 322 -5.96 -17.90 -12.46
C MET A 322 -6.98 -17.11 -13.29
N VAL A 323 -8.28 -17.43 -13.22
CA VAL A 323 -9.32 -16.66 -13.91
C VAL A 323 -9.34 -15.21 -13.41
N MET A 324 -9.28 -14.99 -12.10
CA MET A 324 -9.20 -13.66 -11.49
C MET A 324 -7.99 -12.88 -12.02
N ALA A 325 -6.82 -13.52 -12.07
CA ALA A 325 -5.60 -12.92 -12.60
C ALA A 325 -5.76 -12.38 -14.02
N VAL A 326 -6.33 -13.22 -14.90
CA VAL A 326 -6.52 -12.90 -16.31
C VAL A 326 -7.47 -11.72 -16.47
N ILE A 327 -8.59 -11.71 -15.74
CA ILE A 327 -9.53 -10.59 -15.75
C ILE A 327 -8.85 -9.29 -15.28
N PHE A 328 -7.97 -9.35 -14.27
CA PHE A 328 -7.30 -8.15 -13.73
C PHE A 328 -6.40 -7.51 -14.77
N ASN A 329 -5.53 -8.33 -15.34
CA ASN A 329 -4.57 -7.89 -16.33
C ASN A 329 -5.26 -7.44 -17.60
N PHE A 330 -6.38 -8.07 -17.98
CA PHE A 330 -7.19 -7.61 -19.09
C PHE A 330 -7.78 -6.22 -18.83
N VAL A 331 -8.33 -5.97 -17.63
CA VAL A 331 -8.83 -4.65 -17.22
C VAL A 331 -7.73 -3.58 -17.31
N TRP A 332 -6.54 -3.88 -16.80
CA TRP A 332 -5.39 -2.97 -16.92
C TRP A 332 -4.93 -2.77 -18.36
N THR A 333 -4.91 -3.82 -19.17
CA THR A 333 -4.57 -3.75 -20.60
C THR A 333 -5.54 -2.85 -21.36
N VAL A 334 -6.85 -3.01 -21.13
CA VAL A 334 -7.88 -2.15 -21.72
C VAL A 334 -7.73 -0.71 -21.23
N TYR A 335 -7.40 -0.52 -19.95
CA TYR A 335 -7.17 0.81 -19.41
C TYR A 335 -5.98 1.51 -20.07
N ASP A 336 -4.80 0.89 -20.09
CA ASP A 336 -3.57 1.52 -20.59
C ASP A 336 -3.63 1.77 -22.10
N ASN A 337 -4.25 0.88 -22.88
CA ASN A 337 -4.29 0.99 -24.34
C ASN A 337 -5.50 1.79 -24.89
N VAL A 338 -6.59 1.92 -24.12
CA VAL A 338 -7.83 2.54 -24.61
C VAL A 338 -8.28 3.68 -23.69
N PHE A 339 -8.48 3.42 -22.39
CA PHE A 339 -9.08 4.44 -21.52
C PHE A 339 -8.15 5.59 -21.20
N LYS A 340 -6.89 5.31 -20.83
CA LYS A 340 -5.91 6.34 -20.48
C LYS A 340 -5.65 7.30 -21.65
N PRO A 341 -5.46 6.84 -22.91
CA PRO A 341 -5.31 7.75 -24.06
C PRO A 341 -6.56 8.60 -24.36
N ILE A 342 -7.78 8.03 -24.24
CA ILE A 342 -9.02 8.69 -24.67
C ILE A 342 -9.61 9.59 -23.57
N PHE A 343 -9.70 9.06 -22.34
CA PHE A 343 -10.41 9.69 -21.23
C PHE A 343 -9.46 10.36 -20.22
N GLY A 344 -8.16 10.11 -20.31
CA GLY A 344 -7.14 10.66 -19.42
C GLY A 344 -6.78 9.74 -18.26
N ASP A 345 -5.84 10.18 -17.44
CA ASP A 345 -5.23 9.37 -16.39
C ASP A 345 -6.24 8.99 -15.27
N GLY A 346 -6.36 7.71 -14.99
CA GLY A 346 -7.21 7.15 -13.94
C GLY A 346 -6.47 6.82 -12.63
N GLU A 347 -5.17 7.09 -12.57
CA GLU A 347 -4.30 6.79 -11.43
C GLU A 347 -3.73 8.03 -10.76
N ARG A 348 -3.63 9.14 -11.50
CA ARG A 348 -3.08 10.39 -11.00
C ARG A 348 -3.96 11.59 -11.32
N THR A 349 -4.08 12.48 -10.35
CA THR A 349 -4.71 13.79 -10.51
C THR A 349 -3.85 14.64 -11.44
N VAL A 350 -4.44 15.10 -12.55
CA VAL A 350 -3.75 16.03 -13.47
C VAL A 350 -3.85 17.43 -12.90
N ASP A 351 -2.72 18.03 -12.54
CA ASP A 351 -2.66 19.42 -12.13
C ASP A 351 -2.82 20.34 -13.36
N GLU A 352 -3.69 21.35 -13.28
CA GLU A 352 -3.98 22.24 -14.41
C GLU A 352 -2.71 23.01 -14.87
N GLY A 353 -1.77 23.26 -13.97
CA GLY A 353 -0.44 23.82 -14.28
C GLY A 353 0.35 22.94 -15.24
N SER A 354 0.46 21.63 -14.94
CA SER A 354 1.20 20.68 -15.79
C SER A 354 0.63 20.56 -17.21
N ARG A 355 -0.68 20.77 -17.38
CA ARG A 355 -1.32 20.78 -18.70
C ARG A 355 -0.95 22.02 -19.50
N ARG A 356 -0.91 23.19 -18.86
CA ARG A 356 -0.43 24.44 -19.49
C ARG A 356 1.05 24.35 -19.83
N ASP A 357 1.85 23.71 -18.98
CA ASP A 357 3.29 23.56 -19.23
C ASP A 357 3.59 22.54 -20.34
N ARG A 358 2.85 21.42 -20.41
CA ARG A 358 2.94 20.48 -21.54
C ARG A 358 2.46 21.09 -22.85
N ILE A 359 1.40 21.91 -22.81
CA ILE A 359 0.95 22.67 -23.97
C ILE A 359 2.03 23.69 -24.36
N ARG A 360 2.56 24.50 -23.44
CA ARG A 360 3.65 25.44 -23.73
C ARG A 360 4.89 24.73 -24.30
N ALA A 361 5.30 23.60 -23.75
CA ALA A 361 6.43 22.82 -24.25
C ALA A 361 6.16 22.26 -25.66
N ALA A 362 4.95 21.77 -25.93
CA ALA A 362 4.58 21.30 -27.27
C ALA A 362 4.55 22.44 -28.32
N TRP A 363 4.17 23.65 -27.92
CA TRP A 363 4.16 24.82 -28.79
C TRP A 363 5.59 25.37 -29.00
N SER A 364 6.41 25.37 -27.95
CA SER A 364 7.84 25.70 -28.00
C SER A 364 8.59 24.79 -28.98
N ASN A 365 8.38 23.47 -28.90
CA ASN A 365 9.02 22.52 -29.81
C ASN A 365 8.56 22.69 -31.25
N HIS A 366 7.28 23.05 -31.48
CA HIS A 366 6.76 23.29 -32.82
C HIS A 366 7.34 24.58 -33.44
N ASP A 367 7.60 25.60 -32.62
CA ASP A 367 8.24 26.85 -33.06
C ASP A 367 9.74 26.67 -33.33
N GLU A 368 10.45 25.85 -32.55
CA GLU A 368 11.85 25.47 -32.82
C GLU A 368 11.98 24.65 -34.11
N GLU A 369 11.08 23.71 -34.36
CA GLU A 369 11.09 22.90 -35.60
C GLU A 369 10.82 23.78 -36.84
N LYS A 370 9.91 24.75 -36.74
CA LYS A 370 9.68 25.76 -37.80
C LYS A 370 10.85 26.72 -37.99
N ALA A 371 11.50 27.16 -36.91
CA ALA A 371 12.67 28.03 -36.99
C ALA A 371 13.86 27.30 -37.64
N THR A 372 14.02 26.00 -37.38
CA THR A 372 15.09 25.18 -37.97
C THR A 372 14.88 24.94 -39.47
N LEU A 373 13.63 24.81 -39.92
CA LEU A 373 13.27 24.69 -41.34
C LEU A 373 13.47 25.99 -42.13
N LEU A 374 13.33 27.16 -41.49
CA LEU A 374 13.55 28.47 -42.14
C LEU A 374 15.03 28.87 -42.24
N VAL A 375 15.92 28.21 -41.50
CA VAL A 375 17.38 28.44 -41.55
C VAL A 375 18.07 27.51 -42.56
N THR A 376 17.34 26.54 -43.12
CA THR A 376 17.86 25.53 -44.04
C THR A 376 17.40 25.69 -45.50
N GLU A 377 16.73 26.80 -45.85
CA GLU A 377 16.41 27.19 -47.24
C GLU A 377 17.35 28.26 -47.81
#